data_AF-A0ABD5PDT1-F1
#
_entry.id   AF-A0ABD5PDT1-F1
#
_cell.length_a   1.000
_cell.length_b   1.000
_cell.length_c   1.000
_cell.angle_alpha   90.00
_cell.angle_beta   90.00
_cell.angle_gamma   90.00
#
_symmetry.space_group_name_H-M   'P 1'
#
loop_
_entity.id
_entity.type
_entity.pdbx_description
1 polymer ?
#
loop_
_entity_poly.entity_id
_entity_poly.type
_entity_poly.pdbx_seq_one_letter_code
_entity_poly.pdbx_strand_id
1 'polypeptide(L)' 'MERLDVADGFDVHEYRHGLKLRKQGAETMHLENREGFGCPACGREFGKLFVSSRRHNTFDSPPGPFCLTRTDDRVLLLTH' A
#
# COMPACT_ATOMS: atom_id res chain seq x y z
N MET A 1 -9.48 7.69 11.87
CA MET A 1 -8.77 6.92 10.84
C MET A 1 -7.80 7.85 10.15
N GLU A 2 -6.52 7.71 10.45
CA GLU A 2 -5.48 8.47 9.75
C GLU A 2 -5.35 7.92 8.32
N ARG A 3 -5.38 8.80 7.32
CA ARG A 3 -5.18 8.40 5.92
C ARG A 3 -3.69 8.37 5.65
N LEU A 4 -3.21 7.37 4.90
CA LEU A 4 -1.84 7.40 4.42
C LEU A 4 -1.63 8.68 3.58
N ASP A 5 -0.73 9.53 4.03
CA ASP A 5 -0.23 10.62 3.21
C ASP A 5 0.86 10.08 2.30
N VAL A 6 0.68 10.32 1.00
CA VAL A 6 1.59 9.85 -0.05
C VAL A 6 1.91 10.96 -1.06
N ALA A 7 1.63 12.21 -0.71
CA ALA A 7 1.88 13.37 -1.57
C ALA A 7 3.37 13.47 -1.95
N ASP A 8 4.26 13.24 -0.99
CA ASP A 8 5.72 13.27 -1.16
C ASP A 8 6.35 11.88 -1.32
N GLY A 9 5.54 10.88 -1.67
CA GLY A 9 5.97 9.48 -1.76
C GLY A 9 5.51 8.62 -0.58
N PHE A 10 5.91 7.35 -0.57
CA PHE A 10 5.55 6.40 0.49
C PHE A 10 6.79 5.91 1.24
N ASP A 11 6.91 6.25 2.52
CA ASP A 11 7.92 5.70 3.43
C ASP A 11 7.30 4.77 4.47
N VAL A 12 7.67 3.49 4.42
CA VAL A 12 7.23 2.49 5.39
C VAL A 12 7.69 2.80 6.82
N HIS A 13 8.78 3.56 6.99
CA HIS A 13 9.32 3.88 8.32
C HIS A 13 8.42 4.82 9.11
N GLU A 14 7.69 5.70 8.44
CA GLU A 14 6.71 6.62 9.05
C GLU A 14 5.53 5.81 9.62
N TYR A 15 5.07 4.82 8.87
CA TYR A 15 3.90 4.02 9.20
C TYR A 15 4.23 2.67 9.86
N ARG A 16 5.49 2.40 10.21
CA ARG A 16 5.92 1.11 10.78
C ARG A 16 5.23 0.74 12.09
N HIS A 17 4.65 1.72 12.77
CA HIS A 17 3.91 1.54 14.01
C HIS A 17 2.55 0.87 13.79
N GLY A 18 1.92 1.08 12.61
CA GLY A 18 0.63 0.47 12.29
C GLY A 18 0.60 -0.41 11.04
N LEU A 19 1.67 -0.41 10.23
CA LEU A 19 1.85 -1.33 9.12
C LEU A 19 2.82 -2.45 9.49
N LYS A 20 2.38 -3.69 9.33
CA LYS A 20 3.25 -4.86 9.46
C LYS A 20 3.74 -5.35 8.11
N LEU A 21 5.06 -5.42 7.96
CA LEU A 21 5.69 -6.09 6.83
C LEU A 21 5.39 -7.60 6.88
N ARG A 22 4.79 -8.12 5.81
CA ARG A 22 4.50 -9.55 5.61
C ARG A 22 5.50 -10.21 4.69
N LYS A 23 5.92 -9.52 3.64
CA LYS A 23 6.92 -10.01 2.68
C LYS A 23 7.66 -8.82 2.05
N GLN A 24 8.96 -8.97 1.88
CA GLN A 24 9.80 -8.02 1.16
C GLN A 24 10.56 -8.75 0.05
N GLY A 25 10.53 -8.19 -1.15
CA GLY A 25 11.42 -8.53 -2.25
C GLY A 25 12.33 -7.35 -2.58
N ALA A 26 13.13 -7.47 -3.64
CA ALA A 26 14.08 -6.42 -4.04
C ALA A 26 13.38 -5.09 -4.39
N GLU A 27 12.21 -5.16 -5.03
CA GLU A 27 11.49 -3.99 -5.56
C GLU A 27 10.04 -3.93 -5.06
N THR A 28 9.63 -4.85 -4.20
CA THR A 28 8.24 -4.99 -3.78
C THR A 28 8.12 -5.24 -2.29
N MET A 29 7.04 -4.73 -1.69
CA MET A 29 6.68 -4.96 -0.29
C MET A 29 5.21 -5.31 -0.18
N HIS A 30 4.90 -6.27 0.69
CA HIS A 30 3.56 -6.61 1.10
C HIS A 30 3.39 -6.28 2.57
N LEU A 31 2.44 -5.42 2.87
CA LEU A 31 2.16 -4.85 4.17
C LEU A 31 0.72 -5.19 4.57
N GLU A 32 0.51 -5.37 5.87
CA GLU A 32 -0.80 -5.52 6.49
C GLU A 32 -1.06 -4.30 7.37
N ASN A 33 -2.24 -3.74 7.23
CA ASN A 33 -2.71 -2.65 8.09
C ASN A 33 -3.26 -3.23 9.39
N ARG A 34 -2.71 -2.79 10.52
CA ARG A 34 -3.09 -3.28 11.86
C ARG A 34 -3.77 -2.24 12.72
N GLU A 35 -3.52 -0.96 12.43
CA GLU A 35 -4.07 0.18 13.16
C GLU A 35 -5.20 0.87 12.38
N GLY A 36 -5.67 0.24 11.30
CA GLY A 36 -6.82 0.67 10.53
C GLY A 36 -6.59 1.99 9.78
N PHE A 37 -5.41 2.21 9.21
CA PHE A 37 -5.16 3.36 8.31
C PHE A 37 -6.14 3.41 7.12
N GLY A 38 -6.46 4.63 6.71
CA GLY A 38 -7.30 4.93 5.57
C GLY A 38 -6.53 4.89 4.24
N CYS A 39 -7.21 4.41 3.20
CA CYS A 39 -6.69 4.34 1.85
C CYS A 39 -6.43 5.74 1.26
N PRO A 40 -5.25 6.01 0.67
CA PRO A 40 -4.93 7.27 0.03
C PRO A 40 -5.79 7.55 -1.22
N ALA A 41 -6.49 6.56 -1.79
CA ALA A 41 -7.39 6.78 -2.92
C ALA A 41 -8.84 7.06 -2.50
N CYS A 42 -9.45 6.17 -1.70
CA CYS A 42 -10.87 6.25 -1.38
C CYS A 42 -11.20 6.65 0.07
N GLY A 43 -10.20 6.74 0.94
CA GLY A 43 -10.36 7.09 2.35
C GLY A 43 -10.89 5.98 3.28
N ARG A 44 -11.35 4.85 2.74
CA ARG A 44 -11.78 3.68 3.55
C ARG A 44 -10.59 2.94 4.15
N GLU A 45 -10.80 2.24 5.26
CA GLU A 45 -9.80 1.32 5.81
C GLU A 45 -9.41 0.27 4.78
N PHE A 46 -8.12 0.04 4.63
CA PHE A 46 -7.61 -1.07 3.80
C PHE A 46 -7.03 -2.16 4.69
N GLY A 47 -7.14 -3.43 4.30
CA GLY A 47 -6.51 -4.54 5.03
C GLY A 47 -5.07 -4.82 4.60
N LYS A 48 -4.78 -4.75 3.29
CA LYS A 48 -3.45 -5.06 2.74
C LYS A 48 -2.98 -3.99 1.77
N LEU A 49 -1.68 -3.76 1.79
CA LEU A 49 -0.98 -2.83 0.91
C LEU A 49 0.16 -3.56 0.20
N PHE A 50 0.16 -3.48 -1.13
CA PHE A 50 1.28 -3.85 -1.96
C PHE A 50 1.98 -2.59 -2.47
N VAL A 51 3.29 -2.52 -2.31
CA VAL A 51 4.13 -1.41 -2.78
C VAL A 51 5.12 -1.96 -3.79
N SER A 52 5.31 -1.27 -4.92
CA SER A 52 6.24 -1.68 -5.96
C SER A 52 6.94 -0.49 -6.60
N SER A 53 8.27 -0.58 -6.75
CA SER A 53 9.05 0.34 -7.57
C SER A 53 9.10 -0.07 -9.04
N ARG A 54 8.52 -1.22 -9.40
CA ARG A 54 8.53 -1.72 -10.78
C ARG A 54 7.63 -0.90 -11.67
N ARG A 55 8.10 -0.64 -12.89
CA ARG A 55 7.32 0.02 -13.94
C ARG A 55 6.08 -0.78 -14.35
N HIS A 56 6.17 -2.10 -14.37
CA HIS A 56 5.08 -3.01 -14.73
C HIS A 56 4.86 -4.04 -13.63
N ASN A 57 3.60 -4.25 -13.26
CA ASN A 57 3.20 -5.25 -12.27
C ASN A 57 2.07 -6.09 -12.88
N THR A 58 2.17 -7.40 -12.70
CA THR A 58 1.12 -8.35 -13.07
C THR A 58 0.61 -9.00 -11.79
N PHE A 59 -0.70 -9.14 -11.68
CA PHE A 59 -1.35 -9.74 -10.51
C PHE A 59 -2.25 -10.85 -10.99
N ASP A 60 -2.15 -12.02 -10.36
CA ASP A 60 -3.14 -13.07 -10.52
C ASP A 60 -4.37 -12.68 -9.71
N SER A 61 -5.38 -12.18 -10.43
CA SER A 61 -6.73 -11.81 -9.96
C SER A 61 -6.82 -11.45 -8.46
N PRO A 62 -6.69 -10.16 -8.08
CA PRO A 62 -6.85 -9.76 -6.69
C PRO A 62 -8.24 -10.19 -6.16
N PRO A 63 -8.38 -10.52 -4.87
CA PRO A 63 -9.58 -11.14 -4.30
C PRO A 63 -10.77 -10.16 -4.14
N GLY A 64 -10.91 -9.17 -5.02
CA GLY A 64 -11.95 -8.15 -4.96
C GLY A 64 -11.52 -6.80 -5.53
N PRO A 65 -12.37 -5.76 -5.37
CA PRO A 65 -12.03 -4.40 -5.77
C PRO A 65 -10.83 -3.90 -4.96
N PHE A 66 -9.89 -3.28 -5.66
CA PHE A 66 -8.71 -2.67 -5.07
C PHE A 66 -8.62 -1.21 -5.48
N CYS A 67 -7.98 -0.40 -4.64
CA CYS A 67 -7.55 0.93 -5.03
C CYS A 67 -6.10 0.89 -5.51
N LEU A 68 -5.80 1.74 -6.47
CA LEU A 68 -4.45 1.95 -6.98
C LEU A 68 -4.08 3.41 -6.81
N THR A 69 -2.90 3.66 -6.27
CA THR A 69 -2.32 4.99 -6.11
C THR A 69 -0.91 4.97 -6.63
N ARG A 70 -0.55 6.00 -7.38
CA ARG A 70 0.80 6.15 -7.93
C ARG A 70 1.43 7.37 -7.30
N THR A 71 2.62 7.17 -6.76
CA THR A 71 3.56 8.22 -6.36
C THR A 71 4.58 8.40 -7.48
N ASP A 72 5.53 9.32 -7.31
CA ASP A 72 6.57 9.57 -8.31
C ASP A 72 7.38 8.30 -8.64
N ASP A 73 7.69 7.46 -7.64
CA ASP A 73 8.61 6.34 -7.78
C ASP A 73 8.02 4.98 -7.35
N ARG A 74 6.79 4.94 -6.85
CA ARG A 74 6.11 3.70 -6.40
C ARG A 74 4.66 3.61 -6.88
N VAL A 75 4.23 2.39 -7.14
CA VAL A 75 2.81 2.00 -7.24
C VAL A 75 2.38 1.36 -5.93
N LEU A 76 1.26 1.83 -5.40
CA LEU A 76 0.58 1.29 -4.22
C LEU A 76 -0.74 0.66 -4.66
N LEU A 77 -0.97 -0.59 -4.27
CA LEU A 77 -2.22 -1.30 -4.47
C LEU A 77 -2.79 -1.67 -3.10
N LEU A 78 -4.04 -1.28 -2.85
CA LEU A 78 -4.72 -1.45 -1.57
C LEU A 78 -5.97 -2.29 -1.73
N THR A 79 -6.07 -3.37 -0.96
CA THR A 79 -7.30 -4.18 -0.85
C THR A 79 -7.99 -3.86 0.47
N HIS A 80 -9.31 -3.63 0.40
CA HIS A 80 -10.15 -3.27 1.55
C HIS A 80 -10.85 -4.50 2.07
#